data_AF-A0A2D6YL03-F1
#
_entry.id   AF-A0A2D6YL03-F1
#
_cell.length_a   1.000
_cell.length_b   1.000
_cell.length_c   1.000
_cell.angle_alpha   90.00
_cell.angle_beta   90.00
_cell.angle_gamma   90.00
#
_symmetry.space_group_name_H-M   'P 1'
#
loop_
_entity.id
_entity.type
_entity.pdbx_description
1 polymer ?
#
loop_
_entity_poly.entity_id
_entity_poly.type
_entity_poly.pdbx_seq_one_letter_code
_entity_poly.pdbx_strand_id
1 'polypeptide(L)' 'MNKDLFAEIELQEMIELQRKKLLKLSREILPNLTPEDLRNPQDFPELIKDPSFNYEDGLLAGYLAVQIAMRSRL' A
#
# COMPACT_ATOMS: atom_id res chain seq x y z
N MET A 1 2.49 15.64 -22.50
CA MET A 1 1.99 15.23 -21.17
C MET A 1 2.50 16.23 -20.13
N ASN A 2 1.65 16.75 -19.26
CA ASN A 2 2.08 17.60 -18.14
C ASN A 2 2.93 16.76 -17.18
N LYS A 3 4.03 17.31 -16.64
CA LYS A 3 4.90 16.65 -15.66
C LYS A 3 4.14 16.21 -14.41
N ASP A 4 3.19 17.02 -13.95
CA ASP A 4 2.39 16.68 -12.77
C ASP A 4 1.45 15.50 -13.04
N LEU A 5 0.86 15.45 -14.24
CA LEU A 5 0.01 14.35 -14.68
C LEU A 5 0.82 13.06 -14.83
N PHE A 6 2.04 13.14 -15.38
CA PHE A 6 2.94 11.99 -15.45
C PHE A 6 3.29 11.47 -14.05
N ALA A 7 3.69 12.35 -13.13
CA ALA A 7 4.03 11.96 -11.77
C ALA A 7 2.85 11.29 -11.02
N GLU A 8 1.62 11.78 -11.22
CA GLU A 8 0.42 11.18 -10.61
C GLU A 8 0.15 9.77 -11.18
N ILE A 9 0.34 9.57 -12.49
CA ILE A 9 0.17 8.25 -13.13
C ILE A 9 1.20 7.26 -12.57
N GLU A 10 2.48 7.63 -12.56
CA GLU A 10 3.56 6.77 -12.06
C GLU A 10 3.37 6.45 -10.57
N LEU A 11 2.98 7.44 -9.76
CA LEU A 11 2.68 7.22 -8.35
C LEU A 11 1.51 6.27 -8.15
N GLN A 12 0.45 6.39 -8.96
CA GLN A 12 -0.69 5.48 -8.92
C GLN A 12 -0.25 4.05 -9.28
N GLU A 13 0.61 3.86 -10.27
CA GLU A 13 1.17 2.54 -10.60
C GLU A 13 2.01 1.96 -9.46
N MET A 14 2.85 2.78 -8.82
CA MET A 14 3.63 2.38 -7.65
C MET A 14 2.74 1.92 -6.49
N ILE A 15 1.64 2.63 -6.22
CA ILE A 15 0.66 2.26 -5.19
C ILE A 15 0.04 0.88 -5.49
N GLU A 16 -0.36 0.63 -6.74
CA GLU A 16 -0.96 -0.64 -7.13
C GLU A 16 0.04 -1.81 -7.05
N LEU A 17 1.29 -1.59 -7.44
CA LEU A 17 2.36 -2.58 -7.27
C LEU A 17 2.61 -2.88 -5.78
N GLN A 18 2.65 -1.84 -4.95
CA GLN A 18 2.85 -2.00 -3.51
C GLN A 18 1.69 -2.75 -2.85
N ARG A 19 0.44 -2.48 -3.23
CA ARG A 19 -0.75 -3.23 -2.75
C ARG A 19 -0.67 -4.71 -3.10
N LYS A 20 -0.27 -5.05 -4.34
CA LYS A 20 -0.08 -6.45 -4.77
C LYS A 20 1.02 -7.14 -3.97
N LYS A 21 2.14 -6.44 -3.74
CA LYS A 21 3.25 -6.94 -2.93
C LYS A 21 2.82 -7.21 -1.50
N LEU A 22 2.15 -6.26 -0.87
CA LEU A 22 1.64 -6.37 0.49
C LEU A 22 0.67 -7.55 0.63
N LEU A 23 -0.25 -7.72 -0.32
CA LEU A 23 -1.17 -8.86 -0.33
C LEU A 23 -0.46 -10.21 -0.49
N LYS A 24 0.52 -10.27 -1.38
CA LYS A 24 1.32 -11.50 -1.55
C LYS A 24 2.01 -11.86 -0.24
N LEU A 25 2.71 -10.91 0.39
CA LEU A 25 3.39 -11.11 1.66
C LEU A 25 2.41 -11.51 2.78
N SER A 26 1.27 -10.83 2.85
CA SER A 26 0.24 -11.13 3.86
C SER A 26 -0.29 -12.56 3.70
N ARG A 27 -0.41 -13.06 2.46
CA ARG A 27 -0.84 -14.44 2.18
C ARG A 27 0.21 -15.50 2.50
N GLU A 28 1.49 -15.12 2.61
CA GLU A 28 2.53 -16.01 3.12
C GLU A 28 2.34 -16.26 4.63
N ILE A 29 1.69 -15.32 5.34
CA ILE A 29 1.36 -15.42 6.78
C ILE A 29 -0.04 -16.02 6.98
N LEU A 30 -1.04 -15.48 6.28
CA LEU A 30 -2.46 -15.88 6.34
C LEU A 30 -3.02 -16.10 4.92
N PRO A 31 -3.08 -17.35 4.42
CA PRO A 31 -3.32 -17.66 3.01
C PRO A 31 -4.61 -17.11 2.38
N ASN A 32 -5.66 -16.94 3.19
CA ASN A 32 -7.00 -16.60 2.71
C ASN A 32 -7.32 -15.09 2.72
N LEU A 33 -6.33 -14.24 3.02
CA LEU A 33 -6.54 -12.79 3.06
C LEU A 33 -6.97 -12.24 1.70
N THR A 34 -7.90 -11.30 1.76
CA THR A 34 -8.37 -10.49 0.65
C THR A 34 -7.74 -9.10 0.69
N PRO A 35 -7.76 -8.34 -0.42
CA PRO A 35 -7.36 -6.94 -0.39
C PRO A 35 -8.15 -6.09 0.61
N GLU A 36 -9.41 -6.44 0.87
CA GLU A 36 -10.27 -5.71 1.80
C GLU A 36 -9.84 -5.91 3.25
N ASP A 37 -9.40 -7.12 3.60
CA ASP A 37 -8.88 -7.44 4.93
C ASP A 37 -7.65 -6.58 5.30
N LEU A 38 -6.82 -6.24 4.30
CA LEU A 38 -5.64 -5.38 4.49
C LEU A 38 -5.98 -3.92 4.76
N ARG A 39 -7.23 -3.50 4.60
CA ARG A 39 -7.66 -2.15 5.02
C ARG A 39 -7.75 -2.03 6.55
N ASN A 40 -7.84 -3.17 7.23
CA ASN A 40 -7.99 -3.27 8.68
C ASN A 40 -7.00 -4.32 9.24
N PRO A 41 -5.68 -4.15 9.04
CA PRO A 41 -4.71 -5.16 9.44
C PRO A 41 -4.67 -5.42 10.96
N GLN A 42 -5.18 -4.49 11.77
CA GLN A 42 -5.34 -4.66 13.22
C GLN A 42 -6.24 -5.85 13.61
N ASP A 43 -7.11 -6.32 12.71
CA ASP A 43 -7.97 -7.49 12.94
C ASP A 43 -7.18 -8.81 12.81
N PHE A 44 -5.92 -8.75 12.36
CA PHE A 44 -5.04 -9.90 12.12
C PHE A 44 -3.73 -9.75 12.92
N PRO A 45 -3.70 -10.17 14.20
CA PRO A 45 -2.53 -10.04 15.06
C PRO A 45 -1.25 -10.66 14.49
N GLU A 46 -1.36 -11.69 13.64
CA GLU A 46 -0.26 -12.33 12.95
C GLU A 46 0.44 -11.39 11.96
N LEU A 47 -0.32 -10.54 11.26
CA LEU A 47 0.24 -9.53 10.35
C LEU A 47 0.98 -8.44 11.13
N ILE A 48 0.36 -7.92 12.19
CA ILE A 48 0.92 -6.84 13.00
C ILE A 48 2.22 -7.26 13.69
N LYS A 49 2.37 -8.56 14.00
CA LYS A 49 3.61 -9.10 14.58
C LYS A 49 4.72 -9.33 13.55
N ASP A 50 4.42 -9.35 12.26
CA ASP A 50 5.41 -9.60 11.22
C ASP A 50 6.17 -8.31 10.84
N PRO A 51 7.49 -8.24 11.03
CA PRO A 51 8.26 -7.04 10.72
C PRO A 51 8.28 -6.68 9.23
N SER A 52 8.21 -7.69 8.35
CA SER A 52 8.24 -7.47 6.91
C SER A 52 6.92 -6.85 6.46
N PHE A 53 5.79 -7.35 6.99
CA PHE A 53 4.48 -6.77 6.75
C PHE A 53 4.44 -5.30 7.16
N ASN A 54 4.86 -4.99 8.40
CA ASN A 54 4.86 -3.62 8.92
C ASN A 54 5.73 -2.66 8.08
N TYR A 55 6.87 -3.13 7.57
CA TYR A 55 7.72 -2.33 6.69
C TYR A 55 7.04 -2.02 5.36
N GLU A 56 6.46 -3.03 4.72
CA GLU A 56 5.78 -2.87 3.42
C GLU A 56 4.48 -2.05 3.53
N ASP A 57 3.75 -2.18 4.63
CA ASP A 57 2.57 -1.36 4.92
C ASP A 57 2.96 0.11 5.14
N GLY A 58 4.05 0.36 5.86
CA GLY A 58 4.61 1.70 6.04
C GLY A 58 5.03 2.37 4.71
N LEU A 59 5.60 1.61 3.77
CA LEU A 59 5.89 2.11 2.42
C LEU A 59 4.62 2.49 1.66
N LEU A 60 3.57 1.66 1.74
CA LEU A 60 2.27 1.98 1.13
C LEU A 60 1.68 3.26 1.72
N ALA A 61 1.73 3.43 3.04
CA ALA A 61 1.30 4.64 3.71
C ALA A 61 2.07 5.88 3.22
N GLY A 62 3.38 5.75 3.00
CA GLY A 62 4.21 6.79 2.41
C GLY A 62 3.76 7.22 1.01
N TYR A 63 3.50 6.26 0.11
CA TYR A 63 3.00 6.57 -1.23
C TYR A 63 1.63 7.25 -1.21
N LEU A 64 0.72 6.79 -0.34
CA LEU A 64 -0.60 7.40 -0.18
C LEU A 64 -0.50 8.83 0.36
N ALA A 65 0.41 9.10 1.29
CA ALA A 65 0.66 10.44 1.80
C ALA A 65 1.14 11.40 0.69
N VAL A 66 2.02 10.95 -0.20
CA VAL A 66 2.46 11.73 -1.37
C VAL A 66 1.28 11.99 -2.31
N GLN A 67 0.45 10.99 -2.59
CA GLN A 67 -0.71 11.14 -3.47
C GLN A 67 -1.72 12.17 -2.90
N ILE A 68 -1.99 12.11 -1.60
CA ILE A 68 -2.82 13.11 -0.92
C ILE A 68 -2.23 14.51 -1.08
N ALA A 69 -0.92 14.66 -0.86
CA ALA A 69 -0.23 15.94 -0.99
C ALA A 69 -0.30 16.49 -2.42
N MET A 70 -0.12 15.64 -3.45
CA MET A 70 -0.23 16.03 -4.85
C MET A 70 -1.64 16.52 -5.20
N ARG A 71 -2.67 15.77 -4.77
CA ARG A 71 -4.08 16.12 -5.01
C ARG A 71 -4.54 17.37 -4.27
N SER A 72 -3.98 17.66 -3.10
CA SER A 72 -4.31 18.87 -2.33
C SER A 72 -3.83 20.18 -2.99
N ARG A 73 -2.97 20.07 -4.01
CA ARG A 73 -2.40 21.22 -4.75
C ARG A 73 -3.09 21.48 -6.09
N LEU A 74 -4.05 20.64 -6.47
CA LEU A 74 -4.88 20.76 -7.67
C LEU A 74 -6.22 21.45 -7.32
#